data_AF-J1H4N1-F1
#
_entry.id   AF-J1H4N1-F1
#
_cell.length_a   1.000
_cell.length_b   1.000
_cell.length_c   1.000
_cell.angle_alpha   90.00
_cell.angle_beta   90.00
_cell.angle_gamma   90.00
#
_symmetry.space_group_name_H-M   'P 1'
#
loop_
_entity.id
_entity.type
_entity.pdbx_description
1 polymer ?
#
loop_
_entity_poly.entity_id
_entity_poly.type
_entity_poly.pdbx_seq_one_letter_code
_entity_poly.pdbx_strand_id
1 'polypeptide(L)'
;MINEAATVKIRNVEVITVYLDLESVPFNKGFYSVDMTFFFDVALDVYCSPTSGSVQVNGIAVFNKKVILYGSEGNVKMFSSDCGLDDLEVQSWACRALPKATVQVAEPVALSARVCDCPANPCEICCRIPDCICRRYGSDFVMDPVRRTVYVTIGIFTIVQIVRNVQMLIPAYDFCIPEKECEATSDDPCELFRRIDFPTDEFFPPKSGDCGCEDRGCRQR
;
A
#
# COMPACT_ATOMS: atom_id res chain seq x y z
N MET A 1 27.41 8.43 -23.31
CA MET A 1 27.05 7.00 -23.32
C MET A 1 25.60 6.77 -23.73
N ILE A 2 24.58 7.20 -22.97
CA ILE A 2 23.17 7.02 -23.37
C ILE A 2 22.84 7.76 -24.70
N ASN A 3 23.47 8.91 -24.95
CA ASN A 3 23.33 9.65 -26.21
C ASN A 3 23.75 8.85 -27.47
N GLU A 4 24.60 7.83 -27.32
CA GLU A 4 25.10 6.99 -28.41
C GLU A 4 24.42 5.61 -28.43
N ALA A 5 23.43 5.37 -27.57
CA ALA A 5 22.72 4.10 -27.50
C ALA A 5 21.84 3.88 -28.75
N ALA A 6 21.99 2.71 -29.37
CA ALA A 6 21.14 2.24 -30.46
C ALA A 6 19.99 1.34 -29.94
N THR A 7 20.26 0.53 -28.93
CA THR A 7 19.25 -0.36 -28.31
C THR A 7 19.56 -0.53 -26.82
N VAL A 8 18.51 -0.71 -26.02
CA VAL A 8 18.64 -0.96 -24.58
C VAL A 8 17.77 -2.15 -24.21
N LYS A 9 18.30 -3.03 -23.36
CA LYS A 9 17.55 -4.15 -22.76
C LYS A 9 17.56 -4.04 -21.25
N ILE A 10 16.44 -4.37 -20.62
CA ILE A 10 16.37 -4.46 -19.17
C ILE A 10 16.94 -5.81 -18.76
N ARG A 11 17.86 -5.79 -17.81
CA ARG A 11 18.50 -6.98 -17.25
C ARG A 11 17.84 -7.40 -15.95
N ASN A 12 17.60 -6.44 -15.07
CA ASN A 12 16.96 -6.68 -13.78
C ASN A 12 16.22 -5.40 -13.32
N VAL A 13 15.18 -5.58 -12.51
CA VAL A 13 14.46 -4.50 -11.83
C VAL A 13 14.22 -4.93 -10.39
N GLU A 14 14.56 -4.07 -9.44
CA GLU A 14 14.34 -4.35 -8.02
C GLU A 14 13.71 -3.13 -7.33
N VAL A 15 12.94 -3.37 -6.28
CA VAL A 15 12.41 -2.28 -5.44
C VAL A 15 13.43 -1.96 -4.36
N ILE A 16 13.94 -0.73 -4.37
CA ILE A 16 14.89 -0.24 -3.37
C ILE A 16 14.18 -0.01 -2.05
N THR A 17 13.10 0.79 -2.10
CA THR A 17 12.29 1.16 -0.95
C THR A 17 10.98 1.79 -1.43
N VAL A 18 10.00 1.81 -0.54
CA VAL A 18 8.74 2.52 -0.72
C VAL A 18 8.56 3.45 0.47
N TYR A 19 8.48 4.75 0.20
CA TYR A 19 8.08 5.71 1.22
C TYR A 19 6.56 5.81 1.25
N LEU A 20 6.02 5.81 2.47
CA LEU A 20 4.59 5.87 2.74
C LEU A 20 4.31 7.14 3.52
N ASP A 21 3.35 7.91 3.05
CA ASP A 21 2.78 9.03 3.78
C ASP A 21 1.27 8.82 3.92
N LEU A 22 0.75 9.11 5.11
CA LEU A 22 -0.62 8.81 5.48
C LEU A 22 -1.30 10.06 6.03
N GLU A 23 -2.35 10.49 5.37
CA GLU A 23 -3.11 11.69 5.75
C GLU A 23 -4.60 11.39 5.86
N SER A 24 -5.29 12.02 6.82
CA SER A 24 -6.76 11.97 6.89
C SER A 24 -7.39 12.79 5.77
N VAL A 25 -8.39 12.25 5.08
CA VAL A 25 -9.09 12.99 4.03
C VAL A 25 -10.08 13.98 4.65
N PRO A 26 -9.97 15.30 4.35
CA PRO A 26 -10.92 16.29 4.86
C PRO A 26 -12.36 15.93 4.48
N PHE A 27 -13.31 16.16 5.40
CA PHE A 27 -14.75 15.94 5.22
C PHE A 27 -15.21 14.48 4.98
N ASN A 28 -14.29 13.53 4.76
CA ASN A 28 -14.58 12.10 4.64
C ASN A 28 -14.06 11.34 5.87
N LYS A 29 -14.85 11.35 6.93
CA LYS A 29 -14.48 10.73 8.22
C LYS A 29 -14.14 9.24 8.05
N GLY A 30 -13.01 8.85 8.64
CA GLY A 30 -12.50 7.48 8.60
C GLY A 30 -11.83 7.07 7.29
N PHE A 31 -11.74 7.96 6.30
CA PHE A 31 -10.95 7.73 5.09
C PHE A 31 -9.57 8.38 5.20
N TYR A 32 -8.58 7.67 4.68
CA TYR A 32 -7.19 8.08 4.72
C TYR A 32 -6.58 7.98 3.32
N SER A 33 -5.82 9.00 2.94
CA SER A 33 -4.98 9.03 1.75
C SER A 33 -3.64 8.38 2.08
N VAL A 34 -3.26 7.37 1.30
CA VAL A 34 -1.91 6.78 1.34
C VAL A 34 -1.17 7.21 0.09
N ASP A 35 -0.18 8.07 0.26
CA ASP A 35 0.74 8.48 -0.78
C ASP A 35 1.98 7.58 -0.74
N MET A 36 2.25 6.90 -1.84
CA MET A 36 3.32 5.91 -1.96
C MET A 36 4.31 6.34 -3.02
N THR A 37 5.57 6.46 -2.64
CA THR A 37 6.68 6.74 -3.56
C THR A 37 7.58 5.51 -3.68
N PHE A 38 7.52 4.85 -4.83
CA PHE A 38 8.32 3.68 -5.16
C PHE A 38 9.64 4.12 -5.80
N PHE A 39 10.74 3.55 -5.31
CA PHE A 39 12.07 3.70 -5.90
C PHE A 39 12.52 2.34 -6.45
N PHE A 40 12.79 2.28 -7.75
CA PHE A 40 13.26 1.09 -8.43
C PHE A 40 14.71 1.24 -8.84
N ASP A 41 15.52 0.20 -8.60
CA ASP A 41 16.82 0.03 -9.25
C ASP A 41 16.60 -0.72 -10.57
N VAL A 42 17.11 -0.17 -11.65
CA VAL A 42 16.94 -0.70 -13.00
C VAL A 42 18.31 -0.94 -13.61
N ALA A 43 18.67 -2.21 -13.75
CA ALA A 43 19.87 -2.62 -14.48
C ALA A 43 19.56 -2.77 -15.96
N LEU A 44 20.34 -2.08 -16.79
CA LEU A 44 20.17 -1.98 -18.24
C LEU A 44 21.44 -2.43 -18.94
N ASP A 45 21.29 -3.16 -20.04
CA ASP A 45 22.36 -3.40 -21.00
C ASP A 45 22.16 -2.48 -22.20
N VAL A 46 23.12 -1.58 -22.40
CA VAL A 46 23.12 -0.57 -23.45
C VAL A 46 24.02 -1.00 -24.60
N TYR A 47 23.49 -0.98 -25.82
CA TYR A 47 24.20 -1.32 -27.05
C TYR A 47 24.39 -0.07 -27.89
N CYS A 48 25.64 0.38 -28.06
CA CYS A 48 25.97 1.60 -28.83
C CYS A 48 26.21 1.32 -30.32
N SER A 49 26.82 0.18 -30.66
CA SER A 49 27.06 -0.27 -32.03
C SER A 49 26.77 -1.78 -32.14
N PRO A 50 26.31 -2.28 -33.30
CA PRO A 50 26.10 -3.71 -33.52
C PRO A 50 27.37 -4.56 -33.37
N THR A 51 28.56 -3.95 -33.43
CA THR A 51 29.85 -4.63 -33.34
C THR A 51 30.54 -4.46 -31.97
N SER A 52 30.04 -3.56 -31.12
CA SER A 52 30.56 -3.34 -29.76
C SER A 52 29.83 -4.20 -28.73
N GLY A 53 30.52 -4.61 -27.66
CA GLY A 53 29.89 -5.27 -26.52
C GLY A 53 28.85 -4.38 -25.81
N SER A 54 27.93 -5.00 -25.07
CA SER A 54 26.96 -4.27 -24.24
C SER A 54 27.63 -3.66 -23.02
N VAL A 55 27.24 -2.43 -22.69
CA VAL A 55 27.67 -1.77 -21.45
C VAL A 55 26.54 -1.83 -20.44
N GLN A 56 26.84 -2.36 -19.25
CA GLN A 56 25.88 -2.40 -18.15
C GLN A 56 25.78 -1.03 -17.48
N VAL A 57 24.56 -0.57 -17.26
CA VAL A 57 24.23 0.70 -16.61
C VAL A 57 23.13 0.45 -15.60
N ASN A 58 23.26 1.01 -14.41
CA ASN A 58 22.18 1.02 -13.44
C ASN A 58 21.57 2.43 -13.40
N GLY A 59 20.26 2.51 -13.27
CA GLY A 59 19.51 3.75 -13.16
C GLY A 59 18.36 3.62 -12.18
N ILE A 60 17.85 4.76 -11.72
CA ILE A 60 16.70 4.81 -10.82
C ILE A 60 15.45 5.17 -11.62
N ALA A 61 14.36 4.46 -11.34
CA ALA A 61 13.02 4.90 -11.73
C ALA A 61 12.20 5.22 -10.47
N VAL A 62 11.44 6.32 -10.51
CA VAL A 62 10.58 6.78 -9.41
C VAL A 62 9.13 6.77 -9.88
N PHE A 63 8.24 6.21 -9.07
CA PHE A 63 6.81 6.18 -9.35
C PHE A 63 6.01 6.58 -8.11
N ASN A 64 5.04 7.48 -8.28
CA ASN A 64 4.14 7.91 -7.21
C ASN A 64 2.75 7.32 -7.44
N LYS A 65 2.16 6.74 -6.40
CA LYS A 65 0.79 6.24 -6.41
C LYS A 65 0.08 6.70 -5.15
N LYS A 66 -1.12 7.28 -5.32
CA LYS A 66 -2.01 7.70 -4.24
C LYS A 66 -3.24 6.80 -4.23
N VAL A 67 -3.64 6.32 -3.06
CA VAL A 67 -4.90 5.58 -2.87
C VAL A 67 -5.65 6.11 -1.67
N ILE A 68 -6.97 5.96 -1.66
CA ILE A 68 -7.81 6.33 -0.52
C ILE A 68 -8.44 5.05 0.02
N LEU A 69 -8.25 4.80 1.32
CA LEU A 69 -8.74 3.61 2.00
C LEU A 69 -9.52 4.01 3.24
N TYR A 70 -10.57 3.25 3.55
CA TYR A 70 -11.31 3.40 4.80
C TYR A 70 -10.55 2.70 5.94
N GLY A 71 -10.14 3.46 6.95
CA GLY A 71 -9.37 3.01 8.11
C GLY A 71 -10.11 3.17 9.43
N SER A 72 -11.45 3.31 9.40
CA SER A 72 -12.36 3.60 10.52
C SER A 72 -12.28 5.00 11.13
N GLU A 73 -13.36 5.45 11.76
CA GLU A 73 -13.42 6.77 12.40
C GLU A 73 -12.60 6.78 13.71
N GLY A 74 -11.66 7.72 13.80
CA GLY A 74 -10.75 7.86 14.92
C GLY A 74 -11.08 9.03 15.82
N ASN A 75 -12.02 8.87 16.75
CA ASN A 75 -12.37 9.92 17.72
C ASN A 75 -11.62 9.78 19.05
N VAL A 76 -10.51 9.05 19.08
CA VAL A 76 -9.76 8.75 20.32
C VAL A 76 -8.28 9.09 20.15
N LYS A 77 -7.72 9.80 21.13
CA LYS A 77 -6.27 10.05 21.23
C LYS A 77 -5.59 8.85 21.88
N MET A 78 -4.62 8.25 21.20
CA MET A 78 -3.85 7.12 21.72
C MET A 78 -2.54 7.60 22.34
N PHE A 79 -2.27 7.16 23.56
CA PHE A 79 -1.01 7.38 24.27
C PHE A 79 -0.37 6.01 24.52
N SER A 80 0.89 5.83 24.15
CA SER A 80 1.65 4.59 24.34
C SER A 80 2.97 4.89 25.04
N SER A 81 3.38 4.00 25.96
CA SER A 81 4.66 4.05 26.67
C SER A 81 5.85 3.57 25.83
N ASP A 82 5.61 2.91 24.69
CA ASP A 82 6.65 2.26 23.88
C ASP A 82 7.30 3.18 22.84
N CYS A 83 7.00 4.48 22.84
CA CYS A 83 7.65 5.41 21.92
C CYS A 83 9.06 5.77 22.44
N GLY A 84 10.06 5.04 21.95
CA GLY A 84 11.47 5.39 22.11
C GLY A 84 11.80 6.77 21.53
N LEU A 85 12.75 7.46 22.15
CA LEU A 85 13.16 8.84 21.85
C LEU A 85 13.87 9.01 20.49
N ASP A 86 14.12 7.94 19.74
CA ASP A 86 14.90 7.95 18.49
C ASP A 86 14.04 8.21 17.22
N ASP A 87 12.71 8.11 17.35
CA ASP A 87 11.73 8.29 16.25
C ASP A 87 11.11 9.72 16.25
N LEU A 88 11.72 10.64 17.01
CA LEU A 88 11.09 11.91 17.41
C LEU A 88 11.12 13.04 16.37
N GLU A 89 11.80 12.86 15.23
CA GLU A 89 11.91 13.93 14.23
C GLU A 89 10.87 13.87 13.10
N VAL A 90 10.12 12.77 12.94
CA VAL A 90 9.15 12.64 11.82
C VAL A 90 7.71 12.37 12.28
N GLN A 91 7.49 11.87 13.50
CA GLN A 91 6.14 11.58 13.98
C GLN A 91 5.62 12.65 14.94
N SER A 92 5.03 13.70 14.34
CA SER A 92 4.08 14.58 15.01
C SER A 92 3.07 13.77 15.82
N TRP A 93 2.65 14.28 16.98
CA TRP A 93 1.62 13.67 17.85
C TRP A 93 0.32 13.29 17.12
N ALA A 94 0.06 13.86 15.94
CA ALA A 94 -1.05 13.50 15.07
C ALA A 94 -0.94 12.07 14.47
N CYS A 95 0.27 11.54 14.27
CA CYS A 95 0.49 10.21 13.68
C CYS A 95 0.03 9.06 14.57
N ARG A 96 0.03 9.21 15.90
CA ARG A 96 -0.28 8.10 16.82
C ARG A 96 -1.76 7.68 16.82
N ALA A 97 -2.64 8.54 16.33
CA ALA A 97 -4.07 8.25 16.18
C ALA A 97 -4.45 7.80 14.75
N LEU A 98 -3.49 7.84 13.81
CA LEU A 98 -3.70 7.34 12.47
C LEU A 98 -3.61 5.81 12.47
N PRO A 99 -4.37 5.13 11.59
CA PRO A 99 -4.21 3.70 11.44
C PRO A 99 -2.84 3.39 10.80
N LYS A 100 -2.32 2.19 11.04
CA LYS A 100 -1.04 1.75 10.46
C LYS A 100 -1.23 1.41 8.99
N ALA A 101 -0.50 2.08 8.10
CA ALA A 101 -0.43 1.73 6.69
C ALA A 101 0.71 0.73 6.43
N THR A 102 0.46 -0.24 5.58
CA THR A 102 1.44 -1.22 5.12
C THR A 102 1.28 -1.44 3.62
N VAL A 103 2.40 -1.59 2.93
CA VAL A 103 2.43 -1.90 1.50
C VAL A 103 3.29 -3.13 1.30
N GLN A 104 2.71 -4.14 0.67
CA GLN A 104 3.40 -5.34 0.23
C GLN A 104 3.61 -5.22 -1.27
N VAL A 105 4.85 -5.44 -1.72
CA VAL A 105 5.24 -5.32 -3.13
C VAL A 105 5.78 -6.67 -3.57
N ALA A 106 5.19 -7.26 -4.60
CA ALA A 106 5.73 -8.44 -5.25
C ALA A 106 6.94 -8.08 -6.11
N GLU A 107 7.71 -9.09 -6.53
CA GLU A 107 8.85 -8.89 -7.43
C GLU A 107 8.41 -8.19 -8.73
N PRO A 108 9.02 -7.05 -9.09
CA PRO A 108 8.63 -6.28 -10.24
C PRO A 108 9.02 -6.98 -11.55
N VAL A 109 8.22 -6.80 -12.60
CA VAL A 109 8.43 -7.44 -13.89
C VAL A 109 8.94 -6.41 -14.90
N ALA A 110 10.10 -6.66 -15.50
CA ALA A 110 10.61 -5.87 -16.61
C ALA A 110 9.80 -6.13 -17.88
N LEU A 111 9.09 -5.13 -18.41
CA LEU A 111 8.21 -5.29 -19.58
C LEU A 111 8.84 -4.77 -20.87
N SER A 112 9.37 -3.55 -20.87
CA SER A 112 10.05 -2.99 -22.06
C SER A 112 10.98 -1.83 -21.71
N ALA A 113 12.02 -1.63 -22.52
CA ALA A 113 12.84 -0.43 -22.51
C ALA A 113 12.94 0.15 -23.91
N ARG A 114 12.94 1.48 -24.01
CA ARG A 114 13.16 2.20 -25.27
C ARG A 114 14.01 3.44 -25.04
N VAL A 115 14.85 3.77 -26.01
CA VAL A 115 15.60 5.03 -26.03
C VAL A 115 14.77 6.04 -26.81
N CYS A 116 14.63 7.25 -26.27
CA CYS A 116 13.95 8.34 -26.95
C CYS A 116 14.79 9.61 -26.87
N ASP A 117 14.71 10.45 -27.90
CA ASP A 117 15.30 11.78 -27.86
C ASP A 117 14.47 12.69 -26.94
N CYS A 118 15.14 13.49 -26.10
CA CYS A 118 14.48 14.39 -25.18
C CYS A 118 13.84 15.57 -25.95
N PRO A 119 12.57 15.91 -25.71
CA PRO A 119 12.00 17.15 -26.23
C PRO A 119 12.71 18.37 -25.62
N ALA A 120 12.70 19.50 -26.35
CA ALA A 120 13.40 20.75 -25.99
C ALA A 120 13.00 21.34 -24.62
N ASN A 121 11.85 20.92 -24.08
CA ASN A 121 11.50 21.10 -22.67
C ASN A 121 11.73 19.75 -21.98
N PRO A 122 12.86 19.55 -21.28
CA PRO A 122 13.00 18.38 -20.44
C PRO A 122 11.82 18.44 -19.47
N CYS A 123 10.98 17.40 -19.45
CA CYS A 123 10.08 17.20 -18.33
C CYS A 123 10.94 17.38 -17.08
N GLU A 124 10.56 18.30 -16.20
CA GLU A 124 11.15 18.42 -14.89
C GLU A 124 11.02 17.05 -14.23
N ILE A 125 12.05 16.21 -14.35
CA ILE A 125 12.23 15.04 -13.49
C ILE A 125 12.66 15.64 -12.16
N CYS A 126 11.76 16.39 -11.53
CA CYS A 126 11.92 17.01 -10.22
C CYS A 126 11.62 15.96 -9.15
N CYS A 127 12.16 14.76 -9.36
CA CYS A 127 12.12 13.71 -8.37
C CYS A 127 13.32 13.95 -7.46
N ARG A 128 13.09 14.55 -6.29
CA ARG A 128 14.11 14.59 -5.24
C ARG A 128 14.34 13.16 -4.77
N ILE A 129 15.45 12.58 -5.20
CA ILE A 129 15.88 11.26 -4.74
C ILE A 129 16.55 11.47 -3.37
N PRO A 130 16.11 10.76 -2.31
CA PRO A 130 16.73 10.86 -0.99
C PRO A 130 18.22 10.50 -1.01
N ASP A 131 19.03 11.22 -0.24
CA ASP A 131 20.50 11.06 -0.18
C ASP A 131 20.92 9.61 0.12
N CYS A 132 20.16 8.89 0.94
CA CYS A 132 20.44 7.50 1.27
C CYS A 132 20.41 6.58 0.03
N ILE A 133 19.57 6.91 -0.96
CA ILE A 133 19.49 6.19 -2.22
C ILE A 133 20.63 6.65 -3.14
N CYS A 134 20.90 7.96 -3.23
CA CYS A 134 22.02 8.51 -4.01
C CYS A 134 23.37 7.89 -3.61
N ARG A 135 23.61 7.70 -2.30
CA ARG A 135 24.83 7.05 -1.79
C ARG A 135 25.07 5.65 -2.34
N ARG A 136 24.03 4.90 -2.73
CA ARG A 136 24.20 3.57 -3.36
C ARG A 136 24.86 3.65 -4.73
N TYR A 137 24.76 4.79 -5.42
CA TYR A 137 25.29 5.00 -6.76
C TYR A 137 26.62 5.79 -6.75
N GLY A 138 27.12 6.16 -5.57
CA GLY A 138 28.45 6.78 -5.40
C GLY A 138 28.53 8.29 -5.64
N SER A 139 27.45 8.95 -6.08
CA SER A 139 27.37 10.40 -6.23
C SER A 139 25.93 10.88 -6.42
N ASP A 140 25.72 12.19 -6.46
CA ASP A 140 24.46 12.79 -6.85
C ASP A 140 24.15 12.54 -8.33
N PHE A 141 22.88 12.43 -8.67
CA PHE A 141 22.41 12.28 -10.05
C PHE A 141 22.55 13.62 -10.77
N VAL A 142 23.41 13.68 -11.79
CA VAL A 142 23.61 14.87 -12.61
C VAL A 142 22.44 15.01 -13.59
N MET A 143 21.58 16.00 -13.36
CA MET A 143 20.50 16.40 -14.26
C MET A 143 21.02 17.35 -15.35
N ASP A 144 22.04 16.91 -16.10
CA ASP A 144 22.53 17.66 -17.27
C ASP A 144 21.45 17.61 -18.38
N PRO A 145 21.37 18.57 -19.33
CA PRO A 145 20.42 18.47 -20.43
C PRO A 145 20.84 17.31 -21.35
N VAL A 146 20.33 16.12 -21.05
CA VAL A 146 20.60 14.90 -21.81
C VAL A 146 19.82 14.95 -23.11
N ARG A 147 20.47 14.66 -24.24
CA ARG A 147 19.81 14.61 -25.56
C ARG A 147 18.92 13.37 -25.73
N ARG A 148 19.23 12.28 -25.03
CA ARG A 148 18.48 11.02 -25.06
C ARG A 148 18.21 10.47 -23.67
N THR A 149 17.00 9.96 -23.46
CA THR A 149 16.57 9.33 -22.21
C THR A 149 16.06 7.92 -22.48
N VAL A 150 16.29 7.01 -21.51
CA VAL A 150 15.74 5.66 -21.54
C VAL A 150 14.40 5.66 -20.80
N TYR A 151 13.35 5.21 -21.48
CA TYR A 151 12.05 4.96 -20.88
C TYR A 151 11.91 3.46 -20.63
N VAL A 152 11.52 3.11 -19.41
CA VAL A 152 11.29 1.72 -19.00
C VAL A 152 9.83 1.54 -18.59
N THR A 153 9.28 0.37 -18.90
CA THR A 153 7.96 -0.07 -18.47
C THR A 153 8.16 -1.21 -17.49
N ILE A 154 7.69 -1.01 -16.26
CA ILE A 154 7.83 -1.94 -15.15
C ILE A 154 6.42 -2.35 -14.71
N GLY A 155 6.13 -3.65 -14.70
CA GLY A 155 4.91 -4.20 -14.13
C GLY A 155 5.06 -4.38 -12.63
N ILE A 156 4.10 -3.87 -11.85
CA ILE A 156 4.11 -3.98 -10.39
C ILE A 156 2.81 -4.59 -9.87
N PHE A 157 2.92 -5.42 -8.85
CA PHE A 157 1.78 -5.91 -8.06
C PHE A 157 1.97 -5.52 -6.61
N THR A 158 1.00 -4.79 -6.07
CA THR A 158 1.08 -4.18 -4.73
C THR A 158 -0.21 -4.41 -3.96
N ILE A 159 -0.11 -4.80 -2.70
CA ILE A 159 -1.25 -4.86 -1.76
C ILE A 159 -1.05 -3.75 -0.73
N VAL A 160 -2.01 -2.83 -0.65
CA VAL A 160 -2.00 -1.71 0.30
C VAL A 160 -3.05 -1.99 1.38
N GLN A 161 -2.64 -1.98 2.63
CA GLN A 161 -3.52 -2.27 3.76
C GLN A 161 -3.37 -1.21 4.84
N ILE A 162 -4.49 -0.80 5.41
CA ILE A 162 -4.56 0.05 6.58
C ILE A 162 -5.18 -0.76 7.72
N VAL A 163 -4.53 -0.76 8.87
CA VAL A 163 -4.96 -1.50 10.06
C VAL A 163 -5.06 -0.55 11.25
N ARG A 164 -6.21 -0.55 11.91
CA ARG A 164 -6.41 0.19 13.16
C ARG A 164 -6.68 -0.79 14.30
N ASN A 165 -5.99 -0.62 15.40
CA ASN A 165 -6.34 -1.32 16.63
C ASN A 165 -7.61 -0.70 17.22
N VAL A 166 -8.63 -1.53 17.40
CA VAL A 166 -9.91 -1.17 18.03
C VAL A 166 -10.12 -2.04 19.26
N GLN A 167 -10.78 -1.49 20.28
CA GLN A 167 -11.23 -2.28 21.43
C GLN A 167 -12.58 -2.89 21.09
N MET A 168 -12.66 -4.22 21.06
CA MET A 168 -13.93 -4.93 20.94
C MET A 168 -14.43 -5.30 22.33
N LEU A 169 -15.64 -4.85 22.67
CA LEU A 169 -16.36 -5.36 23.81
C LEU A 169 -17.09 -6.63 23.36
N ILE A 170 -16.58 -7.78 23.79
CA ILE A 170 -17.23 -9.07 23.55
C ILE A 170 -18.19 -9.29 24.72
N PRO A 171 -19.51 -9.26 24.50
CA PRO A 171 -20.44 -9.59 25.57
C PRO A 171 -20.28 -11.05 25.92
N ALA A 172 -19.77 -11.32 27.12
CA ALA A 172 -19.86 -12.64 27.74
C ALA A 172 -21.30 -12.82 28.21
N TYR A 173 -22.21 -13.10 27.29
CA TYR A 173 -23.42 -13.80 27.69
C TYR A 173 -22.95 -15.18 28.13
N ASP A 174 -23.40 -15.63 29.30
CA ASP A 174 -23.40 -17.06 29.58
C ASP A 174 -24.13 -17.67 28.39
N PHE A 175 -23.43 -18.45 27.57
CA PHE A 175 -24.07 -19.21 26.51
C PHE A 175 -25.20 -19.94 27.21
N CYS A 176 -26.44 -19.52 26.97
CA CYS A 176 -27.58 -20.22 27.50
C CYS A 176 -27.39 -21.64 26.98
N ILE A 177 -27.06 -22.56 27.90
CA ILE A 177 -27.07 -23.98 27.60
C ILE A 177 -28.46 -24.19 27.01
N PRO A 178 -28.58 -24.60 25.73
CA PRO A 178 -29.87 -24.67 25.08
C PRO A 178 -30.81 -25.49 25.97
N GLU A 179 -31.82 -24.86 26.57
CA GLU A 179 -32.80 -25.56 27.40
C GLU A 179 -33.69 -26.48 26.56
N LYS A 180 -33.71 -26.26 25.24
CA LYS A 180 -34.31 -27.20 24.30
C LYS A 180 -33.42 -28.43 24.22
N GLU A 181 -33.90 -29.52 24.81
CA GLU A 181 -33.43 -30.86 24.49
C GLU A 181 -33.42 -31.03 22.97
N CYS A 182 -32.30 -31.51 22.43
CA CYS A 182 -32.25 -31.98 21.04
C CYS A 182 -33.17 -33.19 20.93
N GLU A 183 -34.45 -32.96 20.62
CA GLU A 183 -35.30 -34.02 20.12
C GLU A 183 -34.66 -34.49 18.81
N ALA A 184 -34.14 -35.72 18.81
CA ALA A 184 -33.72 -36.40 17.61
C ALA A 184 -34.98 -36.66 16.77
N THR A 185 -35.44 -35.65 16.03
CA THR A 185 -36.29 -35.92 14.89
C THR A 185 -35.48 -36.80 13.95
N SER A 186 -36.09 -37.82 13.37
CA SER A 186 -35.43 -38.77 12.46
C SER A 186 -34.94 -38.15 11.14
N ASP A 187 -34.87 -36.82 11.07
CA ASP A 187 -34.43 -36.08 9.90
C ASP A 187 -32.90 -36.07 9.83
N ASP A 188 -32.38 -36.23 8.62
CA ASP A 188 -30.95 -36.19 8.35
C ASP A 188 -30.36 -34.84 8.81
N PRO A 189 -29.33 -34.83 9.69
CA PRO A 189 -28.75 -33.58 10.21
C PRO A 189 -28.29 -32.63 9.09
N CYS A 190 -27.91 -33.15 7.92
CA CYS A 190 -27.50 -32.33 6.79
C CYS A 190 -28.67 -31.48 6.24
N GLU A 191 -29.90 -32.01 6.22
CA GLU A 191 -31.10 -31.27 5.79
C GLU A 191 -31.53 -30.23 6.83
N LEU A 192 -31.31 -30.49 8.12
CA LEU A 192 -31.56 -29.51 9.18
C LEU A 192 -30.61 -28.30 9.05
N PHE A 193 -29.30 -28.54 8.92
CA PHE A 193 -28.31 -27.46 8.75
C PHE A 193 -28.48 -26.69 7.44
N ARG A 194 -29.05 -27.31 6.39
CA ARG A 194 -29.41 -26.61 5.14
C ARG A 194 -30.58 -25.65 5.27
N ARG A 195 -31.49 -25.88 6.22
CA ARG A 195 -32.67 -25.02 6.46
C ARG A 195 -32.37 -23.83 7.37
N ILE A 196 -31.24 -23.87 8.08
CA ILE A 196 -30.82 -22.78 8.97
C ILE A 196 -29.92 -21.87 8.15
N ASP A 197 -30.42 -20.66 7.85
CA ASP A 197 -29.60 -19.65 7.20
C ASP A 197 -28.49 -19.18 8.15
N PHE A 198 -27.25 -19.21 7.66
CA PHE A 198 -26.11 -18.75 8.45
C PHE A 198 -26.25 -17.24 8.70
N PRO A 199 -26.10 -16.75 9.95
CA PRO A 199 -26.30 -15.35 10.33
C PRO A 199 -25.12 -14.50 9.85
N THR A 200 -25.05 -14.36 8.54
CA THR A 200 -23.99 -13.72 7.79
C THR A 200 -23.83 -12.29 8.27
N ASP A 201 -24.95 -11.55 8.40
CA ASP A 201 -24.96 -10.13 8.75
C ASP A 201 -24.42 -9.79 10.14
N GLU A 202 -24.37 -10.73 11.08
CA GLU A 202 -23.80 -10.50 12.42
C GLU A 202 -22.26 -10.63 12.44
N PHE A 203 -21.67 -11.27 11.42
CA PHE A 203 -20.24 -11.54 11.34
C PHE A 203 -19.48 -10.59 10.41
N PHE A 204 -20.18 -9.80 9.59
CA PHE A 204 -19.53 -8.81 8.72
C PHE A 204 -19.44 -7.44 9.42
N PRO A 205 -18.31 -6.72 9.27
CA PRO A 205 -18.18 -5.36 9.77
C PRO A 205 -19.31 -4.47 9.23
N PRO A 206 -19.85 -3.54 10.04
CA PRO A 206 -20.92 -2.66 9.61
C PRO A 206 -20.51 -1.89 8.35
N LYS A 207 -21.35 -1.97 7.32
CA LYS A 207 -21.16 -1.23 6.07
C LYS A 207 -21.39 0.26 6.34
N SER A 208 -20.69 1.11 5.60
CA SER A 208 -20.86 2.56 5.70
C SER A 208 -22.33 2.95 5.44
N GLY A 209 -23.05 3.30 6.50
CA GLY A 209 -24.48 3.61 6.46
C GLY A 209 -25.27 3.06 7.65
N ASP A 210 -24.83 1.96 8.26
CA ASP A 210 -25.54 1.26 9.36
C ASP A 210 -25.12 1.70 10.77
N CYS A 211 -24.40 2.83 10.91
CA CYS A 211 -24.34 3.55 12.20
C CYS A 211 -25.68 4.25 12.47
N GLY A 212 -26.77 3.50 12.39
CA GLY A 212 -28.12 3.91 12.76
C GLY A 212 -28.33 3.55 14.22
N CYS A 213 -28.40 4.57 15.06
CA CYS A 213 -29.02 4.50 16.37
C CYS A 213 -30.48 4.02 16.21
N GLU A 214 -30.73 2.73 16.11
CA GLU A 214 -32.08 2.18 16.27
C GLU A 214 -32.25 1.69 17.71
N ASP A 215 -32.81 2.62 18.48
CA ASP A 215 -33.61 2.40 19.68
C ASP A 215 -34.42 1.10 19.61
N ARG A 216 -33.86 -0.03 20.08
CA ARG A 216 -34.63 -1.24 20.35
C ARG A 216 -34.91 -1.30 21.84
N GLY A 217 -36.09 -0.78 22.16
CA GLY A 217 -36.57 -0.56 23.51
C GLY A 217 -36.56 -1.80 24.40
N CYS A 218 -36.23 -1.54 25.66
CA CYS A 218 -36.58 -2.37 26.79
C CYS A 218 -38.09 -2.62 26.80
N ARG A 219 -38.52 -3.80 26.35
CA ARG A 219 -39.80 -4.36 26.80
C ARG A 219 -39.55 -5.06 28.13
N GLN A 220 -39.89 -4.35 29.21
CA GLN A 220 -40.19 -4.94 30.50
C GLN A 220 -41.34 -5.95 30.34
N ARG A 221 -41.09 -7.19 30.74
CA ARG A 221 -42.06 -8.03 31.45
C ARG A 221 -41.33 -8.72 32.60
#